data_AF-A0AAN7PU85-F1
#
_entry.id   AF-A0AAN7PU85-F1
#
_cell.length_a   1.000
_cell.length_b   1.000
_cell.length_c   1.000
_cell.angle_alpha   90.00
_cell.angle_beta   90.00
_cell.angle_gamma   90.00
#
_symmetry.space_group_name_H-M   'P 1'
#
loop_
_entity.id
_entity.type
_entity.pdbx_description
1 polymer ?
#
loop_
_entity_poly.entity_id
_entity_poly.type
_entity_poly.pdbx_seq_one_letter_code
_entity_poly.pdbx_strand_id
1 'polypeptide(L)'
;MFTAEQDTIIIMAHFRSGTRNPEGTWSYSLQSCIDQFNEHFPEANFTYDTFRQRKQVLVNRFLNRNCICKGKATGRPTVLTAPVVEDIRNRMEQSPNKSVAKLSAATALILSTKKRIL
;
A
#
# COMPACT_ATOMS: atom_id res chain seq x y z
N MET A 1 11.39 -0.96 -11.19
CA MET A 1 10.87 -0.77 -9.81
C MET A 1 11.84 0.13 -9.07
N PHE A 2 11.38 1.21 -8.44
CA PHE A 2 12.28 2.14 -7.74
C PHE A 2 12.78 1.56 -6.41
N THR A 3 14.03 1.84 -6.07
CA THR A 3 14.65 1.48 -4.78
C THR A 3 14.17 2.41 -3.67
N ALA A 4 14.44 2.04 -2.40
CA ALA A 4 14.08 2.88 -1.26
C ALA A 4 14.84 4.23 -1.26
N GLU A 5 16.10 4.19 -1.71
CA GLU A 5 16.93 5.39 -1.86
C GLU A 5 16.37 6.30 -2.97
N GLN A 6 16.02 5.73 -4.12
CA GLN A 6 15.36 6.46 -5.20
C GLN A 6 14.03 7.07 -4.76
N ASP A 7 13.20 6.34 -4.01
CA ASP A 7 11.96 6.88 -3.44
C ASP A 7 12.23 8.10 -2.53
N THR A 8 13.33 8.07 -1.77
CA THR A 8 13.74 9.16 -0.88
C THR A 8 14.15 10.39 -1.68
N ILE A 9 14.93 10.21 -2.75
CA ILE A 9 15.29 11.30 -3.65
C ILE A 9 14.05 11.87 -4.35
N ILE A 10 13.12 11.04 -4.84
CA ILE A 10 11.89 11.50 -5.51
C ILE A 10 11.07 12.41 -4.59
N ILE A 11 10.86 12.04 -3.33
CA ILE A 11 10.06 12.85 -2.41
C ILE A 11 10.78 14.15 -2.03
N MET A 12 12.09 14.12 -1.84
CA MET A 12 12.88 15.33 -1.56
C MET A 12 12.88 16.29 -2.74
N ALA A 13 13.13 15.79 -3.95
CA ALA A 13 13.10 16.56 -5.19
C ALA A 13 11.71 17.18 -5.44
N HIS A 14 10.64 16.44 -5.13
CA HIS A 14 9.29 16.98 -5.22
C HIS A 14 9.11 18.22 -4.34
N PHE A 15 9.45 18.17 -3.06
CA PHE A 15 9.27 19.32 -2.17
C PHE A 15 10.24 20.47 -2.49
N ARG A 16 11.47 20.17 -2.93
CA ARG A 16 12.43 21.17 -3.40
C ARG A 16 11.98 21.90 -4.66
N SER A 17 11.22 21.24 -5.53
CA SER A 17 10.60 21.87 -6.71
C SER A 17 9.45 22.82 -6.38
N GLY A 18 9.11 22.97 -5.09
CA GLY A 18 8.03 23.80 -4.61
C GLY A 18 8.31 25.28 -4.81
N THR A 19 7.43 25.97 -5.53
CA THR A 19 7.41 27.42 -5.64
C THR A 19 6.14 27.95 -4.98
N ARG A 20 6.29 29.00 -4.16
CA ARG A 20 5.15 29.64 -3.51
C ARG A 20 4.51 30.64 -4.48
N ASN A 21 3.24 30.47 -4.77
CA ASN A 21 2.48 31.35 -5.65
C ASN A 21 2.03 32.62 -4.90
N PRO A 22 1.70 33.72 -5.61
CA PRO A 22 1.24 34.98 -4.99
C PRO A 22 0.02 34.81 -4.08
N GLU A 23 -0.89 33.90 -4.40
CA GLU A 23 -2.07 33.57 -3.60
C GLU A 23 -1.76 32.73 -2.34
N GLY A 24 -0.49 32.42 -2.09
CA GLY A 24 -0.04 31.67 -0.93
C GLY A 24 -0.11 30.14 -1.07
N THR A 25 -0.57 29.62 -2.21
CA THR A 25 -0.53 28.18 -2.53
C THR A 25 0.87 27.76 -2.97
N TRP A 26 1.13 26.44 -2.99
CA TRP A 26 2.38 25.87 -3.48
C TRP A 26 2.16 25.16 -4.81
N SER A 27 2.99 25.48 -5.81
CA SER A 27 3.09 24.74 -7.06
C SER A 27 4.36 23.91 -7.08
N TYR A 28 4.30 22.71 -7.66
CA TYR A 28 5.43 21.77 -7.70
C TYR A 28 5.70 21.31 -9.12
N SER A 29 6.93 21.52 -9.60
CA SER A 29 7.34 21.16 -10.96
C SER A 29 7.73 19.68 -11.06
N LEU A 30 7.01 18.92 -11.89
CA LEU A 30 7.38 17.53 -12.19
C LEU A 30 8.69 17.46 -12.97
N GLN A 31 8.95 18.40 -13.88
CA GLN A 31 10.19 18.41 -14.66
C GLN A 31 11.41 18.64 -13.76
N SER A 32 11.37 19.68 -12.91
CA SER A 32 12.45 19.95 -11.95
C SER A 32 12.69 18.78 -10.99
N CYS A 33 11.62 18.05 -10.62
CA CYS A 33 11.73 16.85 -9.81
C CYS A 33 12.46 15.71 -10.56
N ILE A 34 12.18 15.54 -11.87
CA ILE A 34 12.87 14.56 -12.73
C ILE A 34 14.33 14.96 -12.93
N ASP A 35 14.62 16.23 -13.17
CA ASP A 35 15.98 16.72 -13.40
C ASP A 35 16.86 16.47 -12.17
N GLN A 36 16.38 16.84 -10.97
CA GLN A 36 17.06 16.54 -9.71
C GLN A 36 17.22 15.03 -9.47
N PHE A 37 16.25 14.22 -9.87
CA PHE A 37 16.39 12.76 -9.75
C PHE A 37 17.49 12.22 -10.67
N ASN A 38 17.57 12.71 -11.91
CA ASN A 38 18.56 12.30 -12.89
C ASN A 38 19.99 12.75 -12.51
N GLU A 39 20.14 13.87 -11.79
CA GLU A 39 21.43 14.27 -11.21
C GLU A 39 21.97 13.22 -10.22
N HIS A 40 21.08 12.60 -9.45
CA HIS A 40 21.46 11.55 -8.49
C HIS A 40 21.56 10.16 -9.13
N PHE A 41 20.75 9.86 -10.15
CA PHE A 41 20.68 8.55 -10.79
C PHE A 41 20.61 8.67 -12.32
N PRO A 42 21.71 9.06 -12.99
CA PRO A 42 21.71 9.29 -14.45
C PRO A 42 21.44 7.99 -15.23
N GLU A 43 21.81 6.84 -14.68
CA GLU A 43 21.63 5.52 -15.30
C GLU A 43 20.23 4.90 -15.04
N ALA A 44 19.37 5.59 -14.29
CA ALA A 44 18.05 5.06 -13.95
C ALA A 44 17.11 5.10 -15.17
N ASN A 45 16.77 3.92 -15.69
CA ASN A 45 15.81 3.79 -16.78
C ASN A 45 14.36 3.77 -16.26
N PHE A 46 13.59 4.80 -16.58
CA PHE A 46 12.17 4.90 -16.28
C PHE A 46 11.44 5.72 -17.35
N THR A 47 10.13 5.47 -17.51
CA THR A 47 9.29 6.34 -18.35
C THR A 47 8.72 7.49 -17.52
N TYR A 48 8.37 8.57 -18.19
CA TYR A 48 7.70 9.73 -17.58
C TYR A 48 6.48 9.33 -16.74
N ASP A 49 5.61 8.46 -17.29
CA ASP A 49 4.41 7.99 -16.61
C ASP A 49 4.74 7.16 -15.35
N THR A 50 5.75 6.29 -15.44
CA THR A 50 6.17 5.47 -14.30
C THR A 50 6.68 6.35 -13.16
N PHE A 51 7.45 7.40 -13.48
CA PHE A 51 7.94 8.37 -12.50
C PHE A 51 6.80 9.18 -11.88
N ARG A 52 5.91 9.72 -12.73
CA ARG A 52 4.75 10.50 -12.29
C ARG A 52 3.87 9.72 -11.32
N GLN A 53 3.52 8.49 -11.67
CA GLN A 53 2.71 7.61 -10.81
C GLN A 53 3.44 7.31 -9.50
N ARG A 54 4.75 7.01 -9.57
CA ARG A 54 5.53 6.73 -8.37
C ARG A 54 5.55 7.93 -7.42
N LYS A 55 5.84 9.12 -7.95
CA LYS A 55 5.83 10.38 -7.18
C LYS A 55 4.49 10.59 -6.50
N GLN A 56 3.37 10.43 -7.23
CA GLN A 56 2.03 10.58 -6.65
C GLN A 56 1.79 9.62 -5.47
N VAL A 57 2.18 8.35 -5.59
CA VAL A 57 2.07 7.38 -4.49
C VAL A 57 2.90 7.80 -3.28
N LEU A 58 4.14 8.26 -3.48
CA LEU A 58 5.03 8.67 -2.40
C LEU A 58 4.52 9.92 -1.68
N VAL A 59 4.08 10.94 -2.44
CA VAL A 59 3.49 12.15 -1.87
C VAL A 59 2.24 11.83 -1.07
N ASN A 60 1.35 10.99 -1.62
CA ASN A 60 0.14 10.58 -0.92
C ASN A 60 0.46 9.82 0.38
N ARG A 61 1.47 8.95 0.39
CA ARG A 61 1.91 8.27 1.61
C ARG A 61 2.48 9.25 2.63
N PHE A 62 3.34 10.16 2.19
CA PHE A 62 3.96 11.14 3.06
C PHE A 62 2.91 12.04 3.71
N LEU A 63 1.98 12.60 2.93
CA LEU A 63 0.94 13.48 3.47
C LEU A 63 -0.02 12.78 4.44
N ASN A 64 -0.37 11.51 4.20
CA ASN A 64 -1.34 10.80 5.05
C ASN A 64 -0.71 10.09 6.25
N ARG A 65 0.57 9.73 6.19
CA ARG A 65 1.22 8.87 7.20
C ARG A 65 2.50 9.47 7.77
N ASN A 66 2.95 10.62 7.28
CA ASN A 66 4.26 11.20 7.57
C ASN A 66 5.44 10.22 7.33
N CYS A 67 5.25 9.22 6.45
CA CYS A 67 6.32 8.33 6.00
C CYS A 67 6.08 7.87 4.56
N ILE A 68 7.16 7.63 3.80
CA ILE A 68 7.14 6.95 2.50
C ILE A 68 7.15 5.41 2.61
N CYS A 69 7.25 4.90 3.84
CA CYS A 69 7.26 3.49 4.23
C CYS A 69 6.17 2.70 3.50
N LYS A 70 6.52 1.51 2.98
CA LYS A 70 5.49 0.54 2.58
C LYS A 70 4.75 0.10 3.85
N GLY A 71 3.42 0.08 3.81
CA GLY A 71 2.64 -0.50 4.90
C GLY A 71 3.05 -1.95 5.12
N LYS A 72 3.10 -2.40 6.38
CA LYS A 72 3.28 -3.81 6.68
C LYS A 72 2.18 -4.58 5.94
N ALA A 73 2.56 -5.60 5.17
CA ALA A 73 1.59 -6.55 4.68
C ALA A 73 0.94 -7.17 5.92
N THR A 74 -0.36 -6.97 6.11
CA THR A 74 -1.08 -7.47 7.29
C THR A 74 -1.19 -8.99 7.31
N GLY A 75 -0.63 -9.68 6.29
CA GLY A 75 -0.73 -11.10 6.13
C GLY A 75 -2.18 -11.55 5.98
N ARG A 76 -2.36 -12.83 5.69
CA ARG A 76 -3.65 -13.47 5.90
C ARG A 76 -3.70 -13.86 7.38
N PRO A 77 -4.75 -13.52 8.15
CA PRO A 77 -4.85 -13.92 9.55
C PRO A 77 -4.72 -15.45 9.68
N THR A 78 -3.66 -15.91 10.35
CA THR A 78 -3.38 -17.33 10.55
C THR A 78 -4.05 -17.88 11.82
N VAL A 79 -4.41 -16.99 12.74
CA VAL A 79 -4.90 -17.31 14.08
C VAL A 79 -6.43 -17.20 14.11
N LEU A 80 -7.08 -18.26 14.60
CA LEU A 80 -8.50 -18.25 14.95
C LEU A 80 -8.70 -17.35 16.16
N THR A 81 -9.17 -16.12 15.92
CA THR A 81 -9.62 -15.23 16.98
C THR A 81 -11.07 -15.54 17.34
N ALA A 82 -11.48 -15.30 18.59
CA ALA A 82 -12.86 -15.45 19.04
C ALA A 82 -13.93 -14.88 18.06
N PRO A 83 -13.77 -13.68 17.48
CA PRO A 83 -14.72 -13.16 16.49
C PRO A 83 -14.80 -13.97 15.20
N VAL A 84 -13.70 -14.62 14.79
CA VAL A 84 -13.68 -15.48 13.59
C VAL A 84 -14.43 -16.79 13.87
N VAL A 85 -14.32 -17.33 15.08
CA VAL A 85 -15.08 -18.51 15.51
C VAL A 85 -16.57 -18.19 15.57
N GLU A 86 -16.93 -17.03 16.11
CA GLU A 86 -18.32 -16.56 16.19
C GLU A 86 -18.96 -16.37 14.80
N ASP A 87 -18.23 -15.74 13.87
CA ASP A 87 -18.66 -15.57 12.48
C ASP A 87 -18.88 -16.92 11.79
N ILE A 88 -18.01 -17.90 12.02
CA ILE A 88 -18.18 -19.25 11.46
C ILE A 88 -19.42 -19.94 12.06
N ARG A 89 -19.66 -19.81 13.37
CA ARG A 89 -20.83 -20.40 14.03
C ARG A 89 -22.14 -19.80 13.52
N ASN A 90 -22.23 -18.47 13.46
CA ASN A 90 -23.39 -17.75 12.92
C ASN A 90 -23.71 -18.18 11.48
N ARG A 91 -22.69 -18.41 10.66
CA ARG A 91 -22.87 -18.88 9.28
C ARG A 91 -23.30 -20.33 9.17
N MET A 92 -22.86 -21.18 10.10
CA MET A 92 -23.33 -22.57 10.18
C MET A 92 -24.81 -22.61 10.58
N GLU A 93 -25.24 -21.76 11.50
CA GLU A 93 -26.64 -21.64 11.90
C GLU A 93 -27.53 -21.12 10.75
N GLN A 94 -27.05 -20.13 9.99
CA GLN A 94 -27.78 -19.56 8.85
C GLN A 94 -27.83 -20.47 7.61
N SER A 95 -26.97 -21.47 7.51
CA SER A 95 -26.88 -22.35 6.33
C SER A 95 -26.33 -23.73 6.70
N PRO A 96 -27.10 -24.55 7.44
CA PRO A 96 -26.62 -25.82 8.01
C PRO A 96 -26.21 -26.85 6.94
N ASN A 97 -26.76 -26.75 5.74
CA ASN A 97 -26.46 -27.66 4.62
C ASN A 97 -25.20 -27.27 3.83
N LYS A 98 -24.57 -26.14 4.13
CA LYS A 98 -23.32 -25.73 3.47
C LYS A 98 -22.13 -26.31 4.23
N SER A 99 -21.29 -27.05 3.52
CA SER A 99 -20.03 -27.57 4.08
C SER A 99 -19.18 -26.43 4.66
N VAL A 100 -18.56 -26.66 5.82
CA VAL A 100 -17.64 -25.72 6.50
C VAL A 100 -16.54 -25.21 5.56
N ALA A 101 -16.09 -26.02 4.60
CA ALA A 101 -15.14 -25.63 3.56
C ALA A 101 -15.64 -24.46 2.69
N LYS A 102 -16.93 -24.46 2.32
CA LYS A 102 -17.58 -23.38 1.54
C LYS A 102 -17.85 -22.13 2.39
N LEU A 103 -18.24 -22.30 3.66
CA LEU A 103 -18.47 -21.19 4.59
C LEU A 103 -17.17 -20.45 4.95
N SER A 104 -16.08 -21.19 5.15
CA SER A 104 -14.75 -20.68 5.50
C SER A 104 -13.96 -20.10 4.31
N ALA A 105 -14.36 -20.39 3.08
CA ALA A 105 -13.76 -19.77 1.89
C ALA A 105 -13.97 -18.25 1.88
N ALA A 106 -15.07 -17.79 2.48
CA ALA A 106 -15.39 -16.37 2.64
C ALA A 106 -14.68 -15.68 3.83
N THR A 107 -14.06 -16.44 4.74
CA THR A 107 -13.45 -15.91 6.00
C THR A 107 -11.93 -15.75 5.92
N ALA A 108 -11.35 -16.00 4.75
CA ALA A 108 -9.91 -15.88 4.51
C ALA A 108 -8.99 -16.64 5.51
N LEU A 109 -9.36 -17.83 5.98
CA LEU A 109 -8.50 -18.70 6.80
C LEU A 109 -7.83 -19.84 5.99
N ILE A 110 -6.65 -20.30 6.45
CA ILE A 110 -5.89 -21.41 5.86
C ILE A 110 -6.56 -22.75 6.19
N LEU A 111 -6.57 -23.69 5.23
CA LEU A 111 -7.20 -25.01 5.32
C LEU A 111 -6.76 -25.87 6.53
N SER A 112 -5.52 -25.75 6.98
CA SER A 112 -5.00 -26.51 8.14
C SER A 112 -5.70 -26.12 9.44
N THR A 113 -6.03 -24.85 9.63
CA THR A 113 -6.79 -24.36 10.80
C THR A 113 -8.27 -24.78 10.75
N LYS A 114 -8.78 -25.19 9.58
CA LYS A 114 -10.19 -25.59 9.38
C LYS A 114 -10.53 -26.98 9.90
N LYS A 115 -9.53 -27.87 10.02
CA LYS A 115 -9.72 -29.23 10.57
C LYS A 115 -9.71 -29.27 12.10
N ARG A 116 -9.28 -28.19 12.77
CA ARG A 116 -9.14 -28.11 14.24
C ARG A 116 -10.36 -27.53 14.95
N ILE A 117 -11.36 -27.07 14.19
CA ILE A 117 -12.62 -26.49 14.67
C ILE A 117 -13.72 -27.56 14.77
N LEU A 118 -13.54 -28.70 14.10
CA LEU A 118 -14.37 -29.89 14.24
C LEU A 118 -13.87 -30.78 15.37
#